data_AF-S3X0L3-F1
#
_entry.id   AF-S3X0L3-F1
#
_cell.length_a   1.000
_cell.length_b   1.000
_cell.length_c   1.000
_cell.angle_alpha   90.00
_cell.angle_beta   90.00
_cell.angle_gamma   90.00
#
_symmetry.space_group_name_H-M   'P 1'
#
loop_
_entity.id
_entity.type
_entity.pdbx_description
1 polymer ?
#
loop_
_entity_poly.entity_id
_entity_poly.type
_entity_poly.pdbx_seq_one_letter_code
_entity_poly.pdbx_strand_id
1 'polypeptide(L)'
;MIAASGCTGRLAAVVALGYGATQGVAHKSKRPEEVAIYEGPAPDWFTQGVEAALLAPTAFGKQSFTLTGKDGQVTIRCAEGDYADQDRGIVKYHFEVGAGPDSFTWTD
;
A
#
# COMPACT_ATOMS: atom_id res chain seq x y z
N MET A 1 0.97 -8.73 -28.04
CA MET A 1 1.15 -7.31 -27.69
C MET A 1 -0.21 -6.67 -27.55
N ILE A 2 -0.56 -6.13 -26.38
CA ILE A 2 -1.73 -5.26 -26.23
C ILE A 2 -1.23 -3.85 -26.61
N ALA A 3 -1.53 -3.42 -27.83
CA ALA A 3 -1.28 -2.04 -28.24
C ALA A 3 -2.49 -1.20 -27.85
N ALA A 4 -2.37 -0.43 -26.77
CA ALA A 4 -3.34 0.61 -26.45
C ALA A 4 -3.14 1.79 -27.41
N SER A 5 -3.60 1.64 -28.65
CA SER A 5 -3.57 2.69 -29.66
C SER A 5 -4.81 3.57 -29.47
N GLY A 6 -4.61 4.79 -28.95
CA GLY A 6 -5.67 5.82 -28.92
C GLY A 6 -5.69 6.77 -27.73
N CYS A 7 -4.97 6.48 -26.65
CA CYS A 7 -4.94 7.37 -25.48
C CYS A 7 -3.64 8.17 -25.47
N THR A 8 -3.71 9.50 -25.47
CA THR A 8 -2.56 10.42 -25.30
C THR A 8 -1.95 10.40 -23.88
N GLY A 9 -2.31 9.41 -23.06
CA GLY A 9 -1.83 9.22 -21.69
C GLY A 9 -0.82 8.09 -21.57
N ARG A 10 0.08 8.18 -20.58
CA ARG A 10 1.00 7.11 -20.21
C ARG A 10 0.22 5.96 -19.59
N LEU A 11 0.38 4.73 -20.11
CA LEU A 11 -0.16 3.53 -19.48
C LEU A 11 0.54 3.29 -18.13
N ALA A 12 -0.19 3.43 -17.03
CA ALA A 12 0.36 3.30 -15.68
C ALA A 12 0.45 1.84 -15.21
N ALA A 13 -0.60 1.04 -15.47
CA ALA A 13 -0.66 -0.38 -15.12
C ALA A 13 -1.75 -1.10 -15.94
N VAL A 14 -1.69 -2.43 -15.98
CA VAL A 14 -2.74 -3.32 -16.49
C VAL A 14 -3.05 -4.35 -15.42
N VAL A 15 -4.33 -4.48 -15.04
CA VAL A 15 -4.79 -5.51 -14.09
C VAL A 15 -5.41 -6.64 -14.90
N ALA A 16 -4.74 -7.80 -14.90
CA ALA A 16 -5.27 -9.01 -15.53
C ALA A 16 -6.08 -9.83 -14.52
N LEU A 17 -7.27 -10.26 -14.91
CA LEU A 17 -8.17 -11.07 -14.08
C LEU A 17 -8.52 -12.37 -14.82
N GLY A 18 -8.59 -13.48 -14.09
CA GLY A 18 -8.91 -14.80 -14.63
C GLY A 18 -8.77 -15.89 -13.58
N TYR A 19 -9.03 -17.14 -13.97
CA TYR A 19 -8.85 -18.29 -13.08
C TYR A 19 -7.41 -18.80 -13.14
N GLY A 20 -6.75 -18.85 -11.99
CA GLY A 20 -5.42 -19.42 -11.88
C GLY A 20 -5.43 -20.92 -12.18
N ALA A 21 -4.45 -21.39 -12.96
CA ALA A 21 -4.24 -22.83 -13.14
C ALA A 21 -3.83 -23.52 -11.83
N THR A 22 -3.26 -22.76 -10.89
CA THR A 22 -2.83 -23.21 -9.56
C THR A 22 -3.30 -22.22 -8.50
N GLN A 23 -3.38 -22.68 -7.25
CA GLN A 23 -3.66 -21.82 -6.11
C GLN A 23 -2.51 -20.84 -5.84
N GLY A 24 -2.84 -19.60 -5.50
CA GLY A 24 -1.86 -18.58 -5.10
C GLY A 24 -1.13 -18.95 -3.81
N VAL A 25 0.12 -18.52 -3.68
CA VAL A 25 0.93 -18.68 -2.47
C VAL A 25 1.15 -17.31 -1.84
N ALA A 26 1.10 -17.24 -0.51
CA ALA A 26 1.38 -16.01 0.22
C ALA A 26 2.80 -15.51 -0.09
N HIS A 27 2.91 -14.23 -0.43
CA HIS A 27 4.22 -13.59 -0.59
C HIS A 27 4.87 -13.36 0.77
N LYS A 28 6.20 -13.32 0.80
CA LYS A 28 6.95 -12.93 2.00
C LYS A 28 6.70 -11.45 2.26
N SER A 29 6.11 -11.13 3.41
CA SER A 29 5.93 -9.75 3.88
C SER A 29 6.99 -9.37 4.91
N LYS A 30 7.32 -8.08 4.97
CA LYS A 30 8.05 -7.47 6.08
C LYS A 30 7.20 -7.51 7.36
N ARG A 31 7.85 -7.37 8.51
CA ARG A 31 7.14 -7.24 9.79
C ARG A 31 6.54 -5.83 9.93
N PRO A 32 5.41 -5.66 10.65
CA PRO A 32 4.79 -4.35 10.88
C PRO A 32 5.77 -3.29 11.39
N GLU A 33 6.66 -3.66 12.32
CA GLU A 33 7.66 -2.75 12.89
C GLU A 33 8.73 -2.27 11.89
N GLU A 34 8.87 -2.94 10.74
CA GLU A 34 9.82 -2.55 9.68
C GLU A 34 9.22 -1.51 8.73
N VAL A 35 7.90 -1.33 8.75
CA VAL A 35 7.17 -0.46 7.81
C VAL A 35 6.30 0.58 8.52
N ALA A 36 6.21 0.57 9.84
CA ALA A 36 5.36 1.48 10.59
C ALA A 36 5.95 1.90 11.93
N ILE A 37 5.74 3.17 12.27
CA ILE A 37 6.08 3.76 13.57
C ILE A 37 4.88 4.60 14.03
N TYR A 38 4.51 4.48 15.31
CA TYR A 38 3.50 5.34 15.91
C TYR A 38 4.11 6.07 17.12
N GLU A 39 3.87 7.38 17.22
CA GLU A 39 4.28 8.15 18.39
C GLU A 39 3.36 7.84 19.58
N GLY A 40 3.88 7.05 20.53
CA GLY A 40 3.13 6.59 21.71
C GLY A 40 2.49 5.21 21.50
N PRO A 41 1.46 4.87 22.30
CA PRO A 41 0.75 3.61 22.13
C PRO A 41 -0.02 3.63 20.81
N ALA A 42 0.28 2.68 19.92
CA ALA A 42 -0.45 2.55 18.66
C ALA A 42 -1.90 2.14 18.95
N PRO A 43 -2.90 2.89 18.47
CA PRO A 43 -4.30 2.49 18.57
C PRO A 43 -4.58 1.31 17.65
N ASP A 44 -5.61 0.51 17.97
CA ASP A 44 -5.93 -0.71 17.22
C ASP A 44 -6.18 -0.46 15.72
N TRP A 45 -6.83 0.66 15.38
CA TRP A 45 -7.07 1.03 13.99
C TRP A 45 -5.76 1.23 13.22
N PHE A 46 -4.71 1.75 13.86
CA PHE A 46 -3.42 1.97 13.19
C PHE A 46 -2.75 0.64 12.90
N THR A 47 -2.75 -0.27 13.89
CA THR A 47 -2.21 -1.63 13.73
C THR A 47 -2.93 -2.39 12.61
N GLN A 48 -4.26 -2.36 12.58
CA GLN A 48 -5.07 -2.98 11.54
C GLN A 48 -4.80 -2.36 10.15
N GLY A 49 -4.63 -1.04 10.08
CA GLY A 49 -4.22 -0.35 8.87
C GLY A 49 -2.85 -0.81 8.35
N VAL A 50 -1.87 -0.97 9.24
CA VAL A 50 -0.51 -1.45 8.89
C VAL A 50 -0.55 -2.90 8.40
N GLU A 51 -1.31 -3.77 9.07
CA GLU A 51 -1.49 -5.17 8.65
C GLU A 51 -2.11 -5.26 7.25
N ALA A 52 -3.13 -4.46 6.97
CA ALA A 52 -3.73 -4.39 5.66
C ALA A 52 -2.77 -3.82 4.60
N ALA A 53 -2.02 -2.76 4.94
CA ALA A 53 -1.00 -2.17 4.08
C ALA A 53 0.11 -3.16 3.69
N LEU A 54 0.46 -4.11 4.57
CA LEU A 54 1.41 -5.18 4.26
C LEU A 54 0.87 -6.21 3.25
N LEU A 55 -0.45 -6.33 3.11
CA LEU A 55 -1.07 -7.19 2.10
C LEU A 55 -1.18 -6.51 0.73
N ALA A 56 -0.85 -5.21 0.64
CA ALA A 56 -0.92 -4.44 -0.58
C ALA A 56 0.06 -4.97 -1.65
N PRO A 57 -0.39 -5.11 -2.91
CA PRO A 57 0.51 -5.43 -4.01
C PRO A 57 1.41 -4.23 -4.32
N THR A 58 2.73 -4.39 -4.16
CA THR A 58 3.72 -3.35 -4.47
C THR A 58 4.65 -3.80 -5.59
N ALA A 59 5.26 -2.86 -6.31
CA ALA A 59 6.20 -3.18 -7.38
C ALA A 59 7.33 -4.10 -6.85
N PHE A 60 7.48 -5.25 -7.51
CA PHE A 60 8.45 -6.31 -7.16
C PHE A 60 8.32 -6.86 -5.73
N GLY A 61 7.20 -6.61 -5.03
CA GLY A 61 6.99 -7.04 -3.65
C GLY A 61 7.98 -6.43 -2.66
N LYS A 62 8.58 -5.27 -2.97
CA LYS A 62 9.61 -4.66 -2.12
C LYS A 62 9.06 -4.11 -0.80
N GLN A 63 7.77 -3.73 -0.77
CA GLN A 63 7.14 -3.07 0.39
C GLN A 63 8.04 -1.94 0.94
N SER A 64 8.54 -1.10 0.04
CA SER A 64 9.46 0.00 0.38
C SER A 64 8.66 1.24 0.77
N PHE A 65 7.91 1.13 1.86
CA PHE A 65 7.17 2.24 2.45
C PHE A 65 7.36 2.30 3.96
N THR A 66 7.12 3.47 4.52
CA THR A 66 7.08 3.72 5.96
C THR A 66 5.86 4.55 6.29
N LEU A 67 5.00 4.01 7.15
CA LEU A 67 3.86 4.69 7.75
C LEU A 67 4.30 5.32 9.07
N THR A 68 3.95 6.58 9.30
CA THR A 68 4.20 7.24 10.58
C THR A 68 2.91 7.86 11.09
N GLY A 69 2.50 7.43 12.28
CA GLY A 69 1.27 7.90 12.93
C GLY A 69 1.52 8.68 14.21
N LYS A 70 0.71 9.70 14.45
CA LYS A 70 0.71 10.52 15.67
C LYS A 70 -0.63 11.20 15.85
N ASP A 71 -1.22 11.13 17.05
CA ASP A 71 -2.43 11.88 17.42
C ASP A 71 -3.57 11.81 16.36
N GLY A 72 -3.82 10.61 15.79
CA GLY A 72 -4.85 10.43 14.75
C GLY A 72 -4.45 10.89 13.35
N GLN A 73 -3.22 11.35 13.15
CA GLN A 73 -2.67 11.72 11.85
C GLN A 73 -1.73 10.64 11.34
N VAL A 74 -1.71 10.41 10.03
CA VAL A 74 -0.86 9.42 9.37
C VAL A 74 -0.17 10.04 8.17
N THR A 75 1.12 9.77 8.04
CA THR A 75 1.94 10.08 6.86
C THR A 75 2.48 8.78 6.25
N ILE A 76 2.66 8.76 4.94
CA ILE A 76 3.34 7.66 4.25
C ILE A 76 4.53 8.19 3.46
N ARG A 77 5.65 7.49 3.57
CA ARG A 77 6.82 7.71 2.71
C ARG A 77 7.08 6.45 1.91
N CYS A 78 7.16 6.57 0.59
CA CYS A 78 7.59 5.50 -0.29
C CYS A 78 9.02 5.78 -0.77
N ALA A 79 9.84 4.74 -0.92
CA ALA A 79 11.17 4.91 -1.50
C ALA A 79 11.07 5.42 -2.94
N GLU A 80 11.97 6.33 -3.31
CA GLU A 80 12.01 6.91 -4.65
C GLU A 80 12.20 5.84 -5.73
N GLY A 81 11.49 6.00 -6.86
CA GLY A 81 11.56 5.11 -8.00
C GLY A 81 10.37 5.28 -8.95
N ASP A 82 10.45 4.64 -10.12
CA ASP A 82 9.46 4.77 -11.20
C ASP A 82 8.02 4.35 -10.82
N TYR A 83 7.88 3.61 -9.73
CA TYR A 83 6.61 3.06 -9.24
C TYR A 83 6.16 3.65 -7.90
N ALA A 84 6.91 4.60 -7.33
CA ALA A 84 6.69 5.09 -5.97
C ALA A 84 5.31 5.73 -5.78
N ASP A 85 4.83 6.46 -6.79
CA ASP A 85 3.51 7.09 -6.75
C ASP A 85 2.37 6.07 -6.84
N GLN A 86 2.51 5.04 -7.70
CA GLN A 86 1.54 3.96 -7.78
C GLN A 86 1.49 3.15 -6.48
N ASP A 87 2.67 2.76 -5.97
CA ASP A 87 2.78 2.02 -4.71
C ASP A 87 2.18 2.82 -3.55
N ARG A 88 2.43 4.14 -3.49
CA ARG A 88 1.82 5.02 -2.47
C ARG A 88 0.30 4.94 -2.49
N GLY A 89 -0.32 5.04 -3.67
CA GLY A 89 -1.76 4.96 -3.81
C GLY A 89 -2.34 3.61 -3.35
N ILE A 90 -1.70 2.51 -3.77
CA ILE A 90 -2.17 1.15 -3.41
C ILE A 90 -2.05 0.90 -1.91
N VAL A 91 -0.94 1.36 -1.29
CA VAL A 91 -0.71 1.22 0.14
C VAL A 91 -1.67 2.10 0.95
N LYS A 92 -1.90 3.35 0.54
CA LYS A 92 -2.89 4.24 1.19
C LYS A 92 -4.27 3.61 1.21
N TYR A 93 -4.71 3.07 0.08
CA TYR A 93 -6.02 2.40 -0.01
C TYR A 93 -6.12 1.21 0.95
N HIS A 94 -5.10 0.34 1.00
CA HIS A 94 -5.12 -0.81 1.91
C HIS A 94 -5.10 -0.36 3.38
N PHE A 95 -4.30 0.66 3.70
CA PHE A 95 -4.28 1.25 5.03
C PHE A 95 -5.65 1.80 5.43
N GLU A 96 -6.31 2.57 4.56
CA GLU A 96 -7.66 3.13 4.79
C GLU A 96 -8.70 2.04 5.06
N VAL A 97 -8.68 0.96 4.28
CA VAL A 97 -9.60 -0.18 4.45
C VAL A 97 -9.35 -0.90 5.78
N GLY A 98 -8.09 -1.07 6.18
CA GLY A 98 -7.74 -1.73 7.45
C GLY A 98 -7.97 -0.84 8.68
N ALA A 99 -7.66 0.43 8.59
CA ALA A 99 -7.81 1.40 9.69
C ALA A 99 -9.26 1.88 9.89
N GLY A 100 -10.08 1.76 8.86
CA GLY A 100 -11.37 2.44 8.81
C GLY A 100 -11.19 3.91 8.42
N PRO A 101 -11.91 4.39 7.40
CA PRO A 101 -11.67 5.71 6.79
C PRO A 101 -11.94 6.89 7.74
N ASP A 102 -12.77 6.70 8.76
CA ASP A 102 -13.14 7.76 9.71
C ASP A 102 -12.19 7.85 10.94
N SER A 103 -11.21 6.94 11.05
CA SER A 103 -10.39 6.79 12.25
C SER A 103 -9.17 7.72 12.30
N PHE A 104 -8.80 8.35 11.17
CA PHE A 104 -7.55 9.11 11.05
C PHE A 104 -7.60 10.18 9.95
N THR A 105 -6.54 10.98 9.83
CA THR A 105 -6.38 11.96 8.75
C THR A 105 -5.00 11.86 8.10
N TRP A 106 -4.94 11.92 6.77
CA TRP A 106 -3.67 11.99 6.03
C TRP A 106 -3.03 13.37 6.12
N THR A 107 -1.72 13.43 6.33
CA THR A 107 -0.96 14.69 6.45
C THR A 107 0.28 14.78 5.56
N ASP A 108 0.27 14.06 4.42
CA ASP A 108 1.27 14.18 3.35
C ASP A 108 1.45 15.61 2.82
#